data_AF-A0A0B8RR51-F1
#
_entry.id   AF-A0A0B8RR51-F1
#
_cell.length_a   1.000
_cell.length_b   1.000
_cell.length_c   1.000
_cell.angle_alpha   90.00
_cell.angle_beta   90.00
_cell.angle_gamma   90.00
#
_symmetry.space_group_name_H-M   'P 1'
#
loop_
_entity.id
_entity.type
_entity.pdbx_description
1 polymer ?
#
loop_
_entity_poly.entity_id
_entity_poly.type
_entity_poly.pdbx_seq_one_letter_code
_entity_poly.pdbx_strand_id
1 'polypeptide(L)'
;MENYQKSKVVEKPSLLPFTNLPSDIIEMKVKDGSKIRNLMGYAIGKMEQETTRQMLFSGVGKAINKTITCVEIMKRRLKDLHQITKVFFQQIEEIWEPIVPEAGLDPLTVKRNIPAICVLLSKEPLDHQEPGYQAPGSFDAFWLETLNSESQSQPKRKKGSGRGAGHAGKHPSSAF
;
A
#
# COMPACT_ATOMS: atom_id res chain seq x y z
N MET A 1 -9.37 -25.81 19.04
CA MET A 1 -8.05 -26.45 18.86
C MET A 1 -7.32 -26.44 20.20
N GLU A 2 -7.91 -26.99 21.25
CA GLU A 2 -7.39 -26.84 22.63
C GLU A 2 -6.15 -27.73 22.90
N ASN A 3 -5.95 -28.76 22.08
CA ASN A 3 -4.84 -29.73 22.21
C ASN A 3 -3.73 -29.55 21.17
N TYR A 4 -3.75 -28.47 20.38
CA TYR A 4 -2.84 -28.27 19.25
C TYR A 4 -2.18 -26.89 19.29
N GLN A 5 -0.89 -26.84 18.98
CA GLN A 5 -0.15 -25.60 18.78
C GLN A 5 0.32 -25.45 17.34
N LYS A 6 0.28 -24.23 16.82
CA LYS A 6 0.73 -23.93 15.46
C LYS A 6 2.26 -23.98 15.40
N SER A 7 2.81 -24.95 14.66
CA SER A 7 4.26 -25.12 14.55
C SER A 7 4.83 -24.43 13.32
N LYS A 8 4.13 -24.49 12.18
CA LYS A 8 4.67 -24.00 10.89
C LYS A 8 3.59 -23.41 9.99
N VAL A 9 3.98 -22.41 9.20
CA VAL A 9 3.20 -21.91 8.06
C VAL A 9 3.97 -22.16 6.79
N VAL A 10 3.31 -22.75 5.80
CA VAL A 10 3.84 -22.97 4.46
C VAL A 10 3.04 -22.12 3.48
N GLU A 11 3.70 -21.15 2.84
CA GLU A 11 3.13 -20.44 1.70
C GLU A 11 3.14 -21.39 0.48
N LYS A 12 1.98 -21.63 -0.14
CA LYS A 12 1.99 -22.30 -1.45
C LYS A 12 2.41 -21.31 -2.53
N PRO A 13 3.19 -21.75 -3.55
CA PRO A 13 3.44 -20.95 -4.73
C PRO A 13 2.10 -20.60 -5.39
N SER A 14 1.76 -19.32 -5.45
CA SER A 14 0.62 -18.85 -6.23
C SER A 14 1.10 -18.33 -7.57
N LEU A 15 0.42 -18.71 -8.65
CA LEU A 15 0.61 -18.06 -9.94
C LEU A 15 0.18 -16.60 -9.83
N LEU A 16 0.91 -15.71 -10.51
CA LEU A 16 0.52 -14.32 -10.62
C LEU A 16 -0.82 -14.24 -11.36
N PRO A 17 -1.76 -13.36 -10.96
CA PRO A 17 -3.07 -13.25 -11.59
C PRO A 17 -3.04 -12.55 -12.95
N PHE A 18 -1.89 -12.53 -13.63
CA PHE A 18 -1.68 -11.85 -14.91
C PHE A 18 -1.27 -12.89 -15.96
N THR A 19 -1.99 -12.88 -17.08
CA THR A 19 -1.66 -13.62 -18.29
C THR A 19 -0.86 -12.69 -19.21
N ASN A 20 0.20 -13.17 -19.85
CA ASN A 20 1.03 -12.41 -20.81
C ASN A 20 2.03 -11.40 -20.20
N LEU A 21 2.63 -11.73 -19.07
CA LEU A 21 3.76 -10.94 -18.55
C LEU A 21 5.05 -11.29 -19.29
N PRO A 22 5.97 -10.32 -19.50
CA PRO A 22 7.33 -10.60 -19.95
C PRO A 22 8.04 -11.58 -19.01
N SER A 23 8.86 -12.48 -19.55
CA SER A 23 9.57 -13.49 -18.76
C SER A 23 10.62 -12.91 -17.81
N ASP A 24 11.10 -11.70 -18.09
CA ASP A 24 12.10 -10.95 -17.34
C ASP A 24 11.50 -9.89 -16.42
N ILE A 25 10.17 -9.90 -16.23
CA ILE A 25 9.50 -8.90 -15.41
C ILE A 25 10.03 -8.90 -13.97
N ILE A 26 10.29 -7.70 -13.46
CA ILE A 26 10.70 -7.51 -12.07
C ILE A 26 9.46 -7.58 -11.17
N GLU A 27 9.42 -8.56 -10.27
CA GLU A 27 8.39 -8.68 -9.24
C GLU A 27 8.92 -8.20 -7.87
N MET A 28 8.41 -7.07 -7.42
CA MET A 28 8.66 -6.52 -6.09
C MET A 28 7.74 -7.16 -5.05
N LYS A 29 8.22 -8.23 -4.41
CA LYS A 29 7.51 -8.93 -3.32
C LYS A 29 7.58 -8.15 -2.01
N VAL A 30 6.47 -7.51 -1.64
CA VAL A 30 6.35 -6.74 -0.40
C VAL A 30 5.87 -7.66 0.71
N LYS A 31 6.62 -7.66 1.83
CA LYS A 31 6.32 -8.43 3.04
C LYS A 31 6.15 -7.50 4.23
N ASP A 32 5.62 -8.02 5.33
CA ASP A 32 5.38 -7.25 6.57
C ASP A 32 6.68 -6.68 7.16
N GLY A 33 7.81 -7.38 6.99
CA GLY A 33 9.14 -6.90 7.39
C GLY A 33 9.81 -5.93 6.40
N SER A 34 9.30 -5.78 5.17
CA SER A 34 9.97 -4.99 4.13
C SER A 34 10.10 -3.51 4.52
N LYS A 35 11.28 -2.93 4.28
CA LYS A 35 11.54 -1.51 4.46
C LYS A 35 11.24 -0.76 3.16
N ILE A 36 10.22 0.11 3.20
CA ILE A 36 9.75 0.86 2.02
C ILE A 36 10.91 1.58 1.33
N ARG A 37 11.78 2.26 2.09
CA ARG A 37 12.93 2.98 1.53
C ARG A 37 13.83 2.10 0.66
N ASN A 38 14.10 0.88 1.10
CA ASN A 38 14.96 -0.06 0.36
C ASN A 38 14.27 -0.56 -0.91
N LEU A 39 12.99 -0.93 -0.80
CA LEU A 39 12.19 -1.36 -1.95
C LEU A 39 12.11 -0.26 -3.02
N MET A 40 11.84 0.97 -2.59
CA MET A 40 11.68 2.10 -3.50
C MET A 40 13.00 2.55 -4.12
N GLY A 41 14.11 2.52 -3.39
CA GLY A 41 15.42 2.83 -3.95
C GLY A 41 15.77 1.92 -5.14
N TYR A 42 15.51 0.61 -4.99
CA TYR A 42 15.70 -0.35 -6.08
C TYR A 42 14.65 -0.18 -7.20
N ALA A 43 13.36 -0.16 -6.84
CA ALA A 43 12.27 -0.16 -7.82
C ALA A 43 12.27 1.09 -8.70
N ILE A 44 12.46 2.28 -8.11
CA ILE A 44 12.53 3.54 -8.85
C ILE A 44 13.74 3.51 -9.79
N GLY A 45 14.93 3.23 -9.25
CA GLY A 45 16.16 3.20 -10.08
C GLY A 45 16.12 2.16 -11.20
N LYS A 46 15.40 1.05 -11.02
CA LYS A 46 15.17 0.06 -12.09
C LYS A 46 14.15 0.52 -13.11
N MET A 47 13.03 1.07 -12.66
CA MET A 47 11.96 1.52 -13.55
C MET A 47 12.34 2.80 -14.30
N GLU A 48 13.30 3.60 -13.83
CA GLU A 48 13.88 4.73 -14.59
C GLU A 48 14.68 4.28 -15.82
N GLN A 49 15.20 3.05 -15.83
CA GLN A 49 15.93 2.52 -16.98
C GLN A 49 14.98 2.33 -18.17
N GLU A 50 15.43 2.67 -19.37
CA GLU A 50 14.63 2.53 -20.60
C GLU A 50 14.26 1.07 -20.91
N THR A 51 15.11 0.14 -20.48
CA THR A 51 14.89 -1.31 -20.62
C THR A 51 13.74 -1.83 -19.77
N THR A 52 13.41 -1.16 -18.67
CA THR A 52 12.35 -1.58 -17.77
C THR A 52 11.06 -0.84 -18.14
N ARG A 53 10.17 -1.54 -18.84
CA ARG A 53 8.87 -0.98 -19.25
C ARG A 53 7.76 -1.25 -18.24
N GLN A 54 7.85 -2.38 -17.52
CA GLN A 54 6.83 -2.88 -16.61
C GLN A 54 7.44 -3.43 -15.32
N MET A 55 6.67 -3.35 -14.23
CA MET A 55 7.06 -3.89 -12.92
C MET A 55 5.82 -4.32 -12.14
N LEU A 56 5.96 -5.42 -11.39
CA LEU A 56 4.90 -5.91 -10.51
C LEU A 56 5.20 -5.60 -9.06
N PHE A 57 4.16 -5.33 -8.29
CA PHE A 57 4.19 -5.28 -6.84
C PHE A 57 3.19 -6.28 -6.28
N SER A 58 3.65 -7.19 -5.42
CA SER A 58 2.79 -8.18 -4.77
C SER A 58 2.84 -8.05 -3.26
N GLY A 59 1.72 -8.34 -2.59
CA GLY A 59 1.63 -8.35 -1.14
C GLY A 59 0.50 -9.20 -0.64
N VAL A 60 0.69 -9.82 0.52
CA VAL A 60 -0.24 -10.79 1.09
C VAL A 60 -0.54 -10.40 2.53
N GLY A 61 -1.82 -10.51 2.92
CA GLY A 61 -2.30 -10.22 4.27
C GLY A 61 -1.85 -8.84 4.76
N LYS A 62 -1.08 -8.82 5.86
CA LYS A 62 -0.60 -7.57 6.50
C LYS A 62 0.25 -6.69 5.57
N ALA A 63 0.84 -7.25 4.52
CA ALA A 63 1.68 -6.48 3.59
C ALA A 63 0.87 -5.65 2.58
N ILE A 64 -0.43 -5.91 2.38
CA ILE A 64 -1.26 -5.27 1.34
C ILE A 64 -1.18 -3.74 1.39
N ASN A 65 -1.40 -3.14 2.56
CA ASN A 65 -1.36 -1.67 2.71
C ASN A 65 0.02 -1.10 2.35
N LYS A 66 1.08 -1.84 2.66
CA LYS A 66 2.45 -1.45 2.32
C LYS A 66 2.70 -1.56 0.82
N THR A 67 2.17 -2.60 0.17
CA THR A 67 2.23 -2.75 -1.29
C THR A 67 1.56 -1.59 -1.99
N ILE A 68 0.35 -1.20 -1.56
CA ILE A 68 -0.35 -0.02 -2.09
C ILE A 68 0.50 1.23 -1.88
N THR A 69 1.04 1.43 -0.68
CA THR A 69 1.93 2.58 -0.39
C THR A 69 3.13 2.64 -1.35
N CYS A 70 3.76 1.50 -1.62
CA CYS A 70 4.87 1.40 -2.57
C CYS A 70 4.44 1.80 -3.99
N VAL A 71 3.31 1.27 -4.47
CA VAL A 71 2.74 1.61 -5.79
C VAL A 71 2.45 3.10 -5.90
N GLU A 72 1.85 3.71 -4.88
CA GLU A 72 1.55 5.14 -4.89
C GLU A 72 2.83 6.00 -4.87
N ILE A 73 3.89 5.57 -4.19
CA ILE A 73 5.19 6.25 -4.27
C ILE A 73 5.76 6.16 -5.69
N MET A 74 5.68 4.99 -6.33
CA MET A 74 6.14 4.81 -7.72
C MET A 74 5.44 5.79 -8.67
N LYS A 75 4.11 5.87 -8.63
CA LYS A 75 3.33 6.78 -9.51
C LYS A 75 3.60 8.26 -9.26
N ARG A 76 3.92 8.67 -8.02
CA ARG A 76 4.30 10.06 -7.73
C ARG A 76 5.70 10.41 -8.23
N ARG A 77 6.62 9.45 -8.21
CA ARG A 77 8.02 9.64 -8.62
C ARG A 77 8.20 9.51 -10.12
N LEU A 78 7.48 8.58 -10.72
CA LEU A 78 7.48 8.28 -12.15
C LEU A 78 6.09 8.59 -12.68
N LYS A 79 5.99 9.72 -13.38
CA LYS A 79 4.73 10.15 -14.00
C LYS A 79 4.34 9.19 -15.12
N ASP A 80 3.08 9.26 -15.52
CA ASP A 80 2.55 8.58 -16.70
C ASP A 80 2.59 7.04 -16.63
N LEU A 81 2.51 6.46 -15.42
CA LEU A 81 2.37 5.03 -15.23
C LEU A 81 0.91 4.56 -15.30
N HIS A 82 0.65 3.62 -16.20
CA HIS A 82 -0.58 2.84 -16.25
C HIS A 82 -0.57 1.77 -15.16
N GLN A 83 -1.73 1.46 -14.59
CA GLN A 83 -1.86 0.50 -13.51
C GLN A 83 -2.96 -0.52 -13.82
N ILE A 84 -2.73 -1.79 -13.48
CA ILE A 84 -3.78 -2.80 -13.30
C ILE A 84 -3.63 -3.42 -11.90
N THR A 85 -4.69 -3.37 -11.09
CA THR A 85 -4.72 -3.95 -9.75
C THR A 85 -5.59 -5.19 -9.72
N LYS A 86 -5.03 -6.31 -9.25
CA LYS A 86 -5.75 -7.57 -9.04
C LYS A 86 -5.70 -7.98 -7.57
N VAL A 87 -6.86 -8.31 -7.03
CA VAL A 87 -7.02 -8.86 -5.67
C VAL A 87 -7.48 -10.31 -5.77
N PHE A 88 -6.90 -11.18 -4.96
CA PHE A 88 -7.16 -12.61 -5.00
C PHE A 88 -6.84 -13.24 -3.65
N PHE A 89 -7.08 -14.55 -3.52
CA PHE A 89 -6.68 -15.30 -2.35
C PHE A 89 -5.45 -16.15 -2.67
N GLN A 90 -4.45 -16.10 -1.80
CA GLN A 90 -3.35 -17.04 -1.78
C GLN A 90 -3.58 -18.06 -0.68
N GLN A 91 -3.49 -19.35 -1.02
CA GLN A 91 -3.64 -20.42 -0.04
C GLN A 91 -2.33 -20.64 0.74
N ILE A 92 -2.45 -20.72 2.06
CA ILE A 92 -1.38 -21.15 2.96
C ILE A 92 -1.80 -22.45 3.65
N GLU A 93 -0.81 -23.21 4.12
CA GLU A 93 -1.00 -24.37 4.97
C GLU A 93 -0.38 -24.10 6.35
N GLU A 94 -1.22 -24.16 7.39
CA GLU A 94 -0.78 -24.11 8.78
C GLU A 94 -0.66 -25.53 9.30
N ILE A 95 0.54 -25.91 9.74
CA ILE A 95 0.80 -27.20 10.38
C ILE A 95 0.70 -27.00 11.88
N TRP A 96 -0.10 -27.86 12.51
CA TRP A 96 -0.41 -27.86 13.92
C TRP A 96 0.02 -29.18 14.53
N GLU A 97 0.81 -29.10 15.59
CA GLU A 97 1.31 -30.27 16.32
C GLU A 97 0.53 -30.44 17.62
N PRO A 98 0.31 -31.69 18.07
CA PRO A 98 -0.25 -31.95 19.39
C PRO A 98 0.60 -31.31 20.48
N ILE A 99 -0.04 -30.71 21.48
CA ILE A 99 0.65 -30.13 22.64
C ILE A 99 1.28 -31.22 23.51
N VAL A 100 0.63 -32.39 23.58
CA VAL A 100 1.11 -33.57 24.31
C VAL A 100 1.43 -34.69 23.29
N PRO A 101 2.72 -34.95 23.00
CA PRO A 101 3.12 -35.96 22.01
C PRO A 101 2.64 -37.38 22.33
N GLU A 102 2.53 -37.72 23.61
CA GLU A 102 2.13 -39.05 24.10
C GLU A 102 0.61 -39.27 24.08
N ALA A 103 -0.18 -38.24 23.74
CA ALA A 103 -1.64 -38.35 23.66
C ALA A 103 -2.12 -39.17 22.45
N GLY A 104 -1.21 -39.64 21.59
CA GLY A 104 -1.54 -40.44 20.40
C GLY A 104 -2.30 -39.64 19.34
N LEU A 105 -2.15 -38.31 19.33
CA LEU A 105 -2.80 -37.42 18.37
C LEU A 105 -1.91 -37.20 17.14
N ASP A 106 -2.51 -37.17 15.95
CA ASP A 106 -1.79 -36.88 14.71
C ASP A 106 -1.64 -35.37 14.46
N PRO A 107 -0.57 -34.92 13.77
CA PRO A 107 -0.43 -33.54 13.31
C PRO A 107 -1.55 -33.14 12.33
N LEU A 108 -2.03 -31.91 12.46
CA LEU A 108 -3.11 -31.36 11.64
C LEU A 108 -2.58 -30.34 10.63
N THR A 109 -3.05 -30.42 9.38
CA THR A 109 -2.80 -29.40 8.36
C THR A 109 -4.09 -28.63 8.05
N VAL A 110 -4.06 -27.32 8.28
CA VAL A 110 -5.20 -26.42 8.02
C VAL A 110 -4.88 -25.53 6.83
N LYS A 111 -5.71 -25.60 5.78
CA LYS A 111 -5.62 -24.73 4.62
C LYS A 111 -6.36 -23.42 4.89
N ARG A 112 -5.73 -22.28 4.63
CA ARG A 112 -6.36 -20.96 4.78
C ARG A 112 -6.14 -20.12 3.53
N ASN A 113 -7.16 -19.39 3.13
CA ASN A 113 -7.10 -18.41 2.07
C ASN A 113 -6.79 -17.04 2.67
N ILE A 114 -5.65 -16.47 2.30
CA ILE A 114 -5.21 -15.16 2.75
C ILE A 114 -5.38 -14.16 1.61
N PRO A 115 -6.01 -12.99 1.86
CA PRO A 115 -6.10 -11.95 0.84
C PRO A 115 -4.71 -11.56 0.32
N ALA A 116 -4.63 -11.33 -0.98
CA ALA A 116 -3.43 -10.91 -1.67
C ALA A 116 -3.79 -9.82 -2.70
N ILE A 117 -2.83 -8.95 -2.95
CA ILE A 117 -2.88 -7.93 -3.99
C ILE A 117 -1.68 -8.10 -4.91
N CYS A 118 -1.90 -7.93 -6.21
CA CYS A 118 -0.84 -7.79 -7.19
C CYS A 118 -1.16 -6.63 -8.12
N VAL A 119 -0.21 -5.73 -8.28
CA VAL A 119 -0.36 -4.50 -9.06
C VAL A 119 0.70 -4.47 -10.14
N LEU A 120 0.28 -4.36 -11.39
CA LEU A 120 1.13 -4.12 -12.55
C LEU A 120 1.23 -2.62 -12.77
N LEU A 121 2.45 -2.11 -12.89
CA LEU A 121 2.75 -0.76 -13.36
C LEU A 121 3.45 -0.84 -14.71
N SER A 122 3.03 0.00 -15.66
CA SER A 122 3.56 0.03 -17.02
C SER A 122 3.77 1.47 -17.50
N LYS A 123 4.87 1.72 -18.21
CA LYS A 123 5.09 2.97 -18.97
C LYS A 123 4.27 3.04 -20.25
N GLU A 124 3.83 1.89 -20.75
CA GLU A 124 3.03 1.75 -21.95
C GLU A 124 1.56 1.55 -21.61
N PRO A 125 0.63 2.00 -22.48
CA PRO A 125 -0.78 1.76 -22.30
C PRO A 125 -1.10 0.29 -22.08
N LEU A 126 -1.96 0.03 -21.11
CA LEU A 126 -2.52 -1.30 -20.82
C LEU A 126 -3.94 -1.37 -21.39
N ASP A 127 -4.56 -2.55 -21.38
CA ASP A 127 -5.96 -2.69 -21.78
C ASP A 127 -6.88 -1.91 -20.82
N HIS A 128 -7.58 -0.91 -21.36
CA HIS A 128 -8.49 -0.06 -20.61
C HIS A 128 -9.77 -0.79 -20.16
N GLN A 129 -10.10 -1.92 -20.80
CA GLN A 129 -11.25 -2.74 -20.45
C GLN A 129 -10.94 -3.76 -19.36
N GLU A 130 -9.67 -4.00 -19.04
CA GLU A 130 -9.27 -4.93 -18.00
C GLU A 130 -9.76 -4.45 -16.62
N PRO A 131 -10.47 -5.29 -15.85
CA PRO A 131 -10.89 -4.93 -14.50
C PRO A 131 -9.69 -4.56 -13.62
N GLY A 132 -9.84 -3.44 -12.91
CA GLY A 132 -8.77 -2.89 -12.06
C GLY A 132 -7.77 -2.01 -12.80
N TYR A 133 -7.99 -1.73 -14.09
CA TYR A 133 -7.24 -0.71 -14.82
C TYR A 133 -7.43 0.68 -14.21
N GLN A 134 -6.34 1.46 -14.16
CA GLN A 134 -6.32 2.84 -13.75
C GLN A 134 -5.35 3.62 -14.66
N ALA A 135 -5.87 4.67 -15.31
CA ALA A 135 -5.09 5.55 -16.18
C ALA A 135 -4.08 6.40 -15.38
N PRO A 136 -2.98 6.84 -16.00
CA PRO A 136 -2.02 7.72 -15.35
C PRO A 136 -2.65 9.05 -14.92
N GLY A 137 -2.12 9.67 -13.85
CA GLY A 137 -2.60 10.97 -13.36
C GLY A 137 -3.98 10.98 -12.67
N SER A 138 -4.73 9.88 -12.72
CA SER A 138 -6.04 9.74 -12.05
C SER A 138 -6.00 9.99 -10.53
N PHE A 139 -4.85 9.81 -9.89
CA PHE A 139 -4.65 10.09 -8.46
C PHE A 139 -4.73 11.60 -8.15
N ASP A 140 -4.07 12.44 -8.94
CA ASP A 140 -3.97 13.88 -8.65
C ASP A 140 -5.32 14.57 -8.77
N ALA A 141 -6.16 14.14 -9.72
CA ALA A 141 -7.51 14.70 -9.92
C ALA A 141 -8.40 14.48 -8.68
N PHE A 142 -8.41 13.27 -8.11
CA PHE A 142 -9.25 12.93 -6.96
C PHE A 142 -8.81 13.67 -5.67
N TRP A 143 -7.50 13.81 -5.45
CA TRP A 143 -7.00 14.57 -4.29
C TRP A 143 -7.17 16.08 -4.44
N LEU A 144 -6.99 16.64 -5.64
CA LEU A 144 -7.32 18.05 -5.88
C LEU A 144 -8.80 18.32 -5.60
N GLU A 145 -9.68 17.43 -6.05
CA GLU A 145 -11.12 17.57 -5.81
C GLU A 145 -11.48 17.44 -4.33
N THR A 146 -10.86 16.50 -3.61
CA THR A 146 -11.03 16.35 -2.16
C THR A 146 -10.57 17.60 -1.40
N LEU A 147 -9.39 18.13 -1.71
CA LEU A 147 -8.85 19.36 -1.10
C LEU A 147 -9.69 20.61 -1.45
N ASN A 148 -10.21 20.68 -2.67
CA ASN A 148 -11.12 21.74 -3.10
C ASN A 148 -12.50 21.65 -2.41
N SER A 149 -12.98 20.44 -2.15
CA SER A 149 -14.24 20.21 -1.42
C SER A 149 -14.11 20.55 0.08
N GLU A 150 -12.99 20.23 0.72
CA GLU A 150 -12.72 20.59 2.11
C GLU A 150 -12.57 22.12 2.29
N SER A 151 -11.91 22.80 1.35
CA SER A 151 -11.75 24.26 1.38
C SER A 151 -13.05 25.04 1.15
N GLN A 152 -14.05 24.44 0.49
CA GLN A 152 -15.39 25.03 0.36
C GLN A 152 -16.29 24.79 1.58
N SER A 153 -15.94 23.86 2.48
CA SER A 153 -16.76 23.48 3.63
C SER A 153 -16.46 24.27 4.92
N GLN A 154 -15.50 25.20 4.92
CA GLN A 154 -15.30 26.09 6.07
C GLN A 154 -16.29 27.27 6.05
N PRO A 155 -17.21 27.41 7.03
CA PRO A 155 -18.02 28.60 7.14
C PRO A 155 -17.12 29.79 7.51
N LYS A 156 -17.10 30.82 6.66
CA LYS A 156 -16.46 32.11 6.93
C LYS A 156 -16.99 32.65 8.26
N ARG A 157 -16.19 32.55 9.34
CA ARG A 157 -16.47 33.26 10.60
C ARG A 157 -16.50 34.75 10.29
N LYS A 158 -17.70 35.33 10.42
CA LYS A 158 -18.00 36.75 10.24
C LYS A 158 -17.02 37.60 11.06
N LYS A 159 -16.35 38.55 10.40
CA LYS A 159 -15.61 39.66 11.03
C LYS A 159 -16.50 40.36 12.05
N GLY A 160 -16.16 40.28 13.32
CA GLY A 160 -16.68 41.16 14.37
C GLY A 160 -15.87 42.45 14.38
N SER A 161 -16.46 43.50 13.81
CA SER A 161 -16.05 44.89 14.00
C SER A 161 -16.26 45.29 15.47
N GLY A 162 -15.21 45.75 16.15
CA GLY A 162 -15.28 46.29 17.50
C GLY A 162 -14.23 47.38 17.69
N ARG A 163 -14.60 48.62 17.34
CA ARG A 163 -13.91 49.85 17.73
C ARG A 163 -14.10 50.08 19.24
N GLY A 164 -13.01 50.36 19.96
CA GLY A 164 -13.03 50.87 21.33
C GLY A 164 -11.64 51.36 21.72
N ALA A 165 -11.45 52.68 21.68
CA ALA A 165 -10.21 53.38 21.98
C ALA A 165 -10.10 53.77 23.46
N GLY A 166 -8.86 53.92 23.94
CA GLY A 166 -8.48 54.62 25.18
C GLY A 166 -7.76 53.71 26.18
N HIS A 167 -6.72 54.11 26.91
CA HIS A 167 -5.88 55.31 26.93
C HIS A 167 -4.64 54.95 27.80
N ALA A 168 -3.48 55.48 27.43
CA ALA A 168 -2.23 55.74 28.17
C ALA A 168 -1.89 55.06 29.54
N GLY A 169 -0.63 54.62 29.69
CA GLY A 169 -0.03 54.40 31.03
C GLY A 169 1.37 53.77 31.09
N LYS A 170 2.42 54.59 30.91
CA LYS A 170 3.84 54.52 31.39
C LYS A 170 4.39 53.25 32.10
N HIS A 171 5.58 52.83 31.64
CA HIS A 171 6.70 52.14 32.36
C HIS A 171 7.12 52.82 33.69
N PRO A 172 8.03 52.30 34.57
CA PRO A 172 9.10 51.28 34.36
C PRO A 172 9.40 50.27 35.53
N SER A 173 10.40 49.38 35.30
CA SER A 173 11.35 48.76 36.27
C SER A 173 10.80 47.74 37.29
N SER A 174 11.44 46.64 37.72
CA SER A 174 12.84 46.23 37.91
C SER A 174 12.89 44.72 38.25
N ALA A 175 14.09 44.10 38.11
CA ALA A 175 14.67 42.93 38.81
C ALA A 175 13.74 41.75 39.24
N PHE A 176 14.01 40.49 38.91
CA PHE A 176 15.24 39.68 39.04
C PHE A 176 15.27 38.59 37.96
#